data_AF-Q0SSK9-F1
#
_entry.id   AF-Q0SSK9-F1
#
_cell.length_a   1.000
_cell.length_b   1.000
_cell.length_c   1.000
_cell.angle_alpha   90.00
_cell.angle_beta   90.00
_cell.angle_gamma   90.00
#
_symmetry.space_group_name_H-M   'P 1'
#
loop_
_entity.id
_entity.type
_entity.pdbx_description
1 polymer ?
#
loop_
_entity_poly.entity_id
_entity_poly.type
_entity_poly.pdbx_seq_one_letter_code
_entity_poly.pdbx_strand_id
1 'polypeptide(L)'
;MSKDIFSKRRNLNKNNFLKIFLGVLAIIILLLGGIKVVTMIGCNLANKASINKEQKEQEKVIKPNPDDVMPRMNITYEADKYSVDAKDVQAMANDTYKGEGKYVFLTFDDGPSNSTEKILNILKDKNVHGTFFVLGSSIEKDSKRQEYLKEELKSGNAIANHSYSHDFKKLYPGNKLKIDSFMDEFNKTNDIMKSILGGEFDCKVLRMPGGYGTRKYYKDPSLKEFDDTLQENGIINVDWNALDGDAEGKPYSTEEMLNYVKKTSKGKNHVVILMHDAAGKEKTVEILPQIIDYYKNEGYKFKVIKNTSKEENNSNQSENNKDK
;
A
#
# COMPACT_ATOMS: atom_id res chain seq x y z
N MET A 1 -24.30 -109.07 51.07
CA MET A 1 -25.21 -109.52 49.99
C MET A 1 -26.17 -108.37 49.69
N SER A 2 -26.29 -108.00 48.40
CA SER A 2 -27.23 -107.01 47.82
C SER A 2 -26.95 -105.52 48.11
N LYS A 3 -27.12 -104.54 47.22
CA LYS A 3 -27.20 -104.35 45.75
C LYS A 3 -27.37 -102.81 45.55
N ASP A 4 -27.19 -102.35 44.30
CA ASP A 4 -27.75 -101.13 43.70
C ASP A 4 -27.08 -99.75 43.88
N ILE A 5 -26.18 -99.49 42.91
CA ILE A 5 -26.20 -98.41 41.91
C ILE A 5 -27.37 -97.40 42.04
N PHE A 6 -27.09 -96.10 42.22
CA PHE A 6 -27.69 -95.01 41.42
C PHE A 6 -26.94 -93.67 41.60
N SER A 7 -26.94 -92.89 40.51
CA SER A 7 -26.07 -91.75 40.19
C SER A 7 -26.05 -90.59 41.19
N LYS A 8 -24.85 -90.18 41.62
CA LYS A 8 -24.62 -88.85 42.22
C LYS A 8 -24.33 -87.83 41.12
N ARG A 9 -25.37 -87.35 40.42
CA ARG A 9 -25.28 -86.15 39.57
C ARG A 9 -24.90 -84.96 40.49
N ARG A 10 -23.69 -84.43 40.34
CA ARG A 10 -23.31 -83.15 40.96
C ARG A 10 -24.14 -82.06 40.29
N ASN A 11 -25.15 -81.59 41.01
CA ASN A 11 -25.79 -80.30 40.78
C ASN A 11 -24.73 -79.21 40.91
N LEU A 12 -24.04 -78.90 39.82
CA LEU A 12 -23.38 -77.60 39.68
C LEU A 12 -24.51 -76.58 39.71
N ASN A 13 -24.60 -75.87 40.83
CA ASN A 13 -25.59 -74.84 41.10
C ASN A 13 -25.66 -73.89 39.90
N LYS A 14 -26.75 -73.96 39.10
CA LYS A 14 -26.93 -73.13 37.88
C LYS A 14 -26.66 -71.65 38.16
N ASN A 15 -26.95 -71.20 39.38
CA ASN A 15 -26.71 -69.84 39.85
C ASN A 15 -25.23 -69.46 39.97
N ASN A 16 -24.33 -70.39 40.30
CA ASN A 16 -22.89 -70.12 40.38
C ASN A 16 -22.24 -70.12 39.01
N PHE A 17 -22.66 -71.02 38.11
CA PHE A 17 -22.19 -71.02 36.73
C PHE A 17 -22.61 -69.74 35.99
N LEU A 18 -23.85 -69.29 36.17
CA LEU A 18 -24.33 -68.05 35.56
C LEU A 18 -23.59 -66.81 36.07
N LYS A 19 -23.25 -66.75 37.36
CA LYS A 19 -22.44 -65.66 37.94
C LYS A 19 -21.01 -65.64 37.40
N ILE A 20 -20.37 -66.81 37.28
CA ILE A 20 -19.02 -66.92 36.70
C ILE A 20 -19.05 -66.52 35.22
N PHE A 21 -20.05 -66.98 34.46
CA PHE A 21 -20.21 -66.64 33.05
C PHE A 21 -20.44 -65.14 32.83
N LEU A 22 -21.31 -64.49 33.62
CA LEU A 22 -21.54 -63.05 33.56
C LEU A 22 -20.28 -62.24 33.95
N GLY A 23 -19.52 -62.72 34.94
CA GLY A 23 -18.25 -62.10 35.33
C GLY A 23 -17.19 -62.15 34.22
N VAL A 24 -17.03 -63.30 33.57
CA VAL A 24 -16.11 -63.45 32.43
C VAL A 24 -16.55 -62.62 31.24
N LEU A 25 -17.86 -62.56 30.95
CA LEU A 25 -18.40 -61.74 29.87
C LEU A 25 -18.17 -60.24 30.12
N ALA A 26 -18.33 -59.76 31.35
CA ALA A 26 -18.04 -58.37 31.71
C ALA A 26 -16.56 -58.00 31.53
N ILE A 27 -15.64 -58.91 31.89
CA ILE A 27 -14.19 -58.71 31.69
C ILE A 27 -13.84 -58.65 30.20
N ILE A 28 -14.44 -59.51 29.38
CA ILE A 28 -14.22 -59.51 27.92
C ILE A 28 -14.74 -58.20 27.29
N ILE A 29 -15.91 -57.70 27.73
CA ILE A 29 -16.46 -56.42 27.25
C ILE A 29 -15.55 -55.24 27.66
N LEU A 30 -15.01 -55.25 28.89
CA LEU A 30 -14.06 -54.23 29.34
C LEU A 30 -12.74 -54.25 28.56
N LEU A 31 -12.20 -55.44 28.26
CA LEU A 31 -10.98 -55.58 27.46
C LEU A 31 -11.19 -55.15 25.99
N LEU A 32 -12.29 -55.56 25.36
CA LEU A 32 -12.61 -55.16 23.98
C LEU A 32 -12.94 -53.67 23.88
N GLY A 33 -13.64 -53.10 24.88
CA GLY A 33 -13.92 -51.67 24.97
C GLY A 33 -12.64 -50.85 25.16
N GLY A 34 -11.74 -51.30 26.04
CA GLY A 34 -10.44 -50.66 26.26
C GLY A 34 -9.56 -50.62 25.01
N ILE A 35 -9.52 -51.71 24.23
CA ILE A 35 -8.74 -51.76 22.98
C ILE A 35 -9.24 -50.74 21.96
N LYS A 36 -10.58 -50.61 21.79
CA LYS A 36 -11.18 -49.62 20.87
C LYS A 36 -10.87 -48.17 21.29
N VAL A 37 -10.90 -47.88 22.59
CA VAL A 37 -10.57 -46.55 23.11
C VAL A 37 -9.10 -46.21 22.85
N VAL A 38 -8.18 -47.15 23.07
CA VAL A 38 -6.74 -46.93 22.81
C VAL A 38 -6.45 -46.72 21.32
N THR A 39 -7.08 -47.50 20.43
CA THR A 39 -6.92 -47.30 18.97
C THR A 39 -7.50 -45.97 18.51
N MET A 40 -8.66 -45.56 19.03
CA MET A 40 -9.29 -44.28 18.68
C MET A 40 -8.47 -43.07 19.14
N ILE A 41 -7.89 -43.13 20.36
CA ILE A 41 -6.99 -42.07 20.87
C ILE A 41 -5.70 -42.02 20.05
N GLY A 42 -5.12 -43.18 19.72
CA GLY A 42 -3.91 -43.27 18.88
C GLY A 42 -4.12 -42.70 17.48
N CYS A 43 -5.25 -43.02 16.82
CA CYS A 43 -5.61 -42.45 15.52
C CYS A 43 -5.84 -40.94 15.58
N ASN A 44 -6.48 -40.43 16.64
CA ASN A 44 -6.67 -38.98 16.81
C ASN A 44 -5.35 -38.24 17.04
N LEU A 45 -4.41 -38.82 17.79
CA LEU A 45 -3.09 -38.22 18.00
C LEU A 45 -2.24 -38.22 16.74
N ALA A 46 -2.26 -39.33 15.98
CA ALA A 46 -1.57 -39.42 14.70
C ALA A 46 -2.13 -38.42 13.68
N ASN A 47 -3.46 -38.32 13.56
CA ASN A 47 -4.12 -37.33 12.70
C ASN A 47 -3.83 -35.89 13.12
N LYS A 48 -3.81 -35.60 14.43
CA LYS A 48 -3.49 -34.26 14.93
C LYS A 48 -2.02 -33.89 14.68
N ALA A 49 -1.11 -34.87 14.70
CA ALA A 49 0.29 -34.67 14.38
C ALA A 49 0.53 -34.46 12.88
N SER A 50 -0.17 -35.17 11.99
CA SER A 50 -0.09 -34.96 10.53
C SER A 50 -0.73 -33.63 10.12
N ILE A 51 -1.89 -33.27 10.69
CA ILE A 51 -2.52 -31.95 10.47
C ILE A 51 -1.59 -30.81 10.93
N ASN A 52 -0.96 -30.95 12.11
CA ASN A 52 0.01 -29.94 12.59
C ASN A 52 1.28 -29.86 11.72
N LYS A 53 1.67 -30.95 11.05
CA LYS A 53 2.84 -30.98 10.18
C LYS A 53 2.54 -30.35 8.81
N GLU A 54 1.37 -30.64 8.23
CA GLU A 54 0.87 -29.99 7.01
C GLU A 54 0.60 -28.49 7.24
N GLN A 55 0.04 -28.10 8.39
CA GLN A 55 -0.14 -26.69 8.75
C GLN A 55 1.20 -25.97 8.98
N LYS A 56 2.23 -26.65 9.52
CA LYS A 56 3.57 -26.06 9.68
C LYS A 56 4.36 -25.95 8.37
N GLU A 57 4.08 -26.77 7.36
CA GLU A 57 4.72 -26.67 6.04
C GLU A 57 4.08 -25.60 5.14
N GLN A 58 2.81 -25.25 5.36
CA GLN A 58 2.12 -24.18 4.63
C GLN A 58 2.37 -22.76 5.15
N GLU A 59 2.99 -22.60 6.33
CA GLU A 59 3.30 -21.29 6.91
C GLU A 59 4.79 -20.92 6.78
N LYS A 60 5.40 -21.21 5.62
CA LYS A 60 6.56 -20.41 5.20
C LYS A 60 6.02 -19.02 4.87
N VAL A 61 6.20 -18.07 5.79
CA VAL A 61 5.99 -16.64 5.50
C VAL A 61 6.91 -16.28 4.34
N ILE A 62 6.38 -16.34 3.11
CA ILE A 62 7.06 -15.83 1.92
C ILE A 62 7.11 -14.32 2.15
N LYS A 63 8.27 -13.82 2.56
CA LYS A 63 8.49 -12.38 2.61
C LYS A 63 8.31 -11.86 1.19
N PRO A 64 7.50 -10.81 0.97
CA PRO A 64 7.29 -10.25 -0.36
C PRO A 64 8.62 -9.79 -0.96
N ASN A 65 8.74 -9.84 -2.30
CA ASN A 65 9.91 -9.29 -2.96
C ASN A 65 9.92 -7.76 -2.73
N PRO A 66 11.04 -7.13 -2.35
CA PRO A 66 11.10 -5.68 -2.14
C PRO A 66 10.57 -4.84 -3.32
N ASP A 67 10.69 -5.35 -4.55
CA ASP A 67 10.24 -4.68 -5.76
C ASP A 67 8.74 -4.91 -6.05
N ASP A 68 8.05 -5.78 -5.32
CA ASP A 68 6.62 -6.02 -5.49
C ASP A 68 5.80 -4.80 -5.04
N VAL A 69 4.72 -4.52 -5.76
CA VAL A 69 3.75 -3.48 -5.40
C VAL A 69 3.08 -3.87 -4.09
N MET A 70 3.05 -2.94 -3.13
CA MET A 70 2.30 -3.17 -1.90
C MET A 70 0.79 -3.16 -2.17
N PRO A 71 0.01 -4.11 -1.61
CA PRO A 71 -1.43 -4.18 -1.81
C PRO A 71 -2.17 -2.87 -1.52
N ARG A 72 -2.90 -2.38 -2.53
CA ARG A 72 -3.67 -1.11 -2.52
C ARG A 72 -2.83 0.14 -2.27
N MET A 73 -1.55 0.07 -2.61
CA MET A 73 -0.62 1.19 -2.50
C MET A 73 -0.11 1.61 -3.87
N ASN A 74 0.48 2.79 -3.90
CA ASN A 74 1.10 3.40 -5.07
C ASN A 74 2.65 3.32 -5.03
N ILE A 75 3.17 2.39 -4.22
CA ILE A 75 4.59 2.16 -3.93
C ILE A 75 4.89 0.65 -3.84
N THR A 76 6.17 0.30 -3.90
CA THR A 76 6.67 -1.06 -3.60
C THR A 76 6.97 -1.26 -2.12
N TYR A 77 7.22 -2.51 -1.70
CA TYR A 77 7.64 -2.82 -0.33
C TYR A 77 8.96 -2.16 0.07
N GLU A 78 9.91 -2.03 -0.86
CA GLU A 78 11.17 -1.33 -0.60
C GLU A 78 10.93 0.15 -0.34
N ALA A 79 10.05 0.78 -1.13
CA ALA A 79 9.76 2.20 -1.04
C ALA A 79 9.07 2.61 0.27
N ASP A 80 8.43 1.68 0.97
CA ASP A 80 7.78 1.95 2.25
C ASP A 80 8.75 2.55 3.27
N LYS A 81 10.01 2.11 3.28
CA LYS A 81 11.08 2.54 4.22
C LYS A 81 11.35 4.05 4.19
N TYR A 82 11.07 4.71 3.07
CA TYR A 82 11.28 6.15 2.86
C TYR A 82 10.04 6.86 2.32
N SER A 83 8.88 6.23 2.41
CA SER A 83 7.59 6.83 2.09
C SER A 83 7.05 7.67 3.25
N VAL A 84 6.19 8.63 2.93
CA VAL A 84 5.41 9.43 3.89
C VAL A 84 3.96 9.49 3.40
N ASP A 85 3.01 9.37 4.34
CA ASP A 85 1.57 9.41 4.04
C ASP A 85 1.18 10.73 3.37
N ALA A 86 0.42 10.64 2.27
CA ALA A 86 0.03 11.81 1.50
C ALA A 86 -0.68 12.89 2.33
N LYS A 87 -1.42 12.53 3.38
CA LYS A 87 -2.06 13.49 4.29
C LYS A 87 -1.03 14.33 5.04
N ASP A 88 0.08 13.72 5.49
CA ASP A 88 1.18 14.45 6.12
C ASP A 88 1.91 15.32 5.10
N VAL A 89 2.14 14.81 3.89
CA VAL A 89 2.77 15.60 2.81
C VAL A 89 1.88 16.78 2.40
N GLN A 90 0.56 16.62 2.35
CA GLN A 90 -0.39 17.71 2.13
C GLN A 90 -0.27 18.77 3.24
N ALA A 91 -0.17 18.35 4.50
CA ALA A 91 0.05 19.28 5.62
C ALA A 91 1.43 19.98 5.54
N MET A 92 2.47 19.27 5.09
CA MET A 92 3.80 19.84 4.86
C MET A 92 3.79 20.89 3.74
N ALA A 93 3.15 20.60 2.62
CA ALA A 93 3.01 21.54 1.50
C ALA A 93 2.22 22.80 1.89
N ASN A 94 1.29 22.67 2.85
CA ASN A 94 0.51 23.78 3.39
C ASN A 94 1.15 24.47 4.62
N ASP A 95 2.38 24.11 5.00
CA ASP A 95 3.09 24.63 6.18
C ASP A 95 2.32 24.45 7.51
N THR A 96 1.44 23.45 7.60
CA THR A 96 0.66 23.13 8.82
C THR A 96 1.21 21.93 9.59
N TYR A 97 2.08 21.12 8.98
CA TYR A 97 2.70 19.97 9.62
C TYR A 97 3.63 20.37 10.78
N LYS A 98 3.53 19.65 11.91
CA LYS A 98 4.25 19.96 13.17
C LYS A 98 5.37 18.98 13.52
N GLY A 99 5.59 17.96 12.70
CA GLY A 99 6.67 17.01 12.93
C GLY A 99 8.06 17.64 12.68
N GLU A 100 9.07 16.92 13.15
CA GLU A 100 10.48 17.28 13.01
C GLU A 100 11.13 16.59 11.80
N GLY A 101 12.35 17.05 11.49
CA GLY A 101 13.17 16.53 10.40
C GLY A 101 13.22 17.46 9.19
N LYS A 102 14.19 17.23 8.30
CA LYS A 102 14.28 17.92 7.00
C LYS A 102 13.96 16.93 5.88
N TYR A 103 12.85 17.12 5.19
CA TYR A 103 12.40 16.22 4.12
C TYR A 103 12.24 16.97 2.80
N VAL A 104 12.69 16.34 1.71
CA VAL A 104 12.46 16.82 0.35
C VAL A 104 11.76 15.73 -0.45
N PHE A 105 10.70 16.13 -1.13
CA PHE A 105 9.94 15.31 -2.05
C PHE A 105 10.17 15.87 -3.45
N LEU A 106 11.00 15.18 -4.24
CA LEU A 106 11.14 15.47 -5.66
C LEU A 106 9.87 15.01 -6.35
N THR A 107 9.13 15.93 -6.98
CA THR A 107 7.89 15.58 -7.67
C THR A 107 7.92 16.04 -9.12
N PHE A 108 7.43 15.18 -10.01
CA PHE A 108 7.46 15.39 -11.46
C PHE A 108 6.06 15.22 -12.03
N ASP A 109 5.50 16.29 -12.59
CA ASP A 109 4.17 16.28 -13.20
C ASP A 109 4.24 16.00 -14.71
N ASP A 110 3.08 15.69 -15.31
CA ASP A 110 2.82 15.54 -16.75
C ASP A 110 3.44 14.32 -17.46
N GLY A 111 4.24 13.53 -16.75
CA GLY A 111 4.91 12.34 -17.28
C GLY A 111 4.01 11.11 -17.43
N PRO A 112 4.57 9.98 -17.87
CA PRO A 112 5.92 9.84 -18.42
C PRO A 112 6.11 10.54 -19.78
N SER A 113 7.33 10.90 -20.12
CA SER A 113 7.71 11.54 -21.38
C SER A 113 9.03 10.99 -21.93
N ASN A 114 9.61 11.65 -22.93
CA ASN A 114 10.96 11.31 -23.42
C ASN A 114 12.06 11.67 -22.41
N SER A 115 11.75 12.46 -21.38
CA SER A 115 12.67 12.85 -20.32
C SER A 115 12.73 11.83 -19.17
N THR A 116 11.71 10.97 -19.01
CA THR A 116 11.58 10.04 -17.87
C THR A 116 12.80 9.17 -17.69
N GLU A 117 13.32 8.55 -18.76
CA GLU A 117 14.50 7.68 -18.68
C GLU A 117 15.72 8.42 -18.11
N LYS A 118 15.94 9.67 -18.52
CA LYS A 118 17.06 10.48 -18.02
C LYS A 118 16.85 10.86 -16.55
N ILE A 119 15.63 11.21 -16.18
CA ILE A 119 15.27 11.51 -14.78
C ILE A 119 15.54 10.28 -13.90
N LEU A 120 15.05 9.11 -14.30
CA LEU A 120 15.26 7.85 -13.57
C LEU A 120 16.75 7.50 -13.42
N ASN A 121 17.54 7.67 -14.48
CA ASN A 121 18.99 7.47 -14.42
C ASN A 121 19.66 8.42 -13.43
N ILE A 122 19.29 9.71 -13.43
CA ILE A 122 19.81 10.70 -12.47
C ILE A 122 19.44 10.34 -11.03
N LEU A 123 18.17 9.98 -10.78
CA LEU A 123 17.71 9.58 -9.45
C LEU A 123 18.50 8.36 -8.93
N LYS A 124 18.68 7.35 -9.78
CA LYS A 124 19.48 6.16 -9.50
C LYS A 124 20.95 6.48 -9.23
N ASP A 125 21.60 7.25 -10.09
CA ASP A 125 23.01 7.63 -9.95
C ASP A 125 23.23 8.46 -8.68
N LYS A 126 22.24 9.26 -8.29
CA LYS A 126 22.25 10.02 -7.05
C LYS A 126 21.72 9.22 -5.86
N ASN A 127 21.29 7.97 -6.00
CA ASN A 127 20.72 7.16 -4.93
C ASN A 127 19.62 7.89 -4.14
N VAL A 128 18.67 8.47 -4.86
CA VAL A 128 17.47 9.14 -4.33
C VAL A 128 16.24 8.68 -5.12
N HIS A 129 15.05 8.99 -4.59
CA HIS A 129 13.78 8.62 -5.22
C HIS A 129 12.87 9.86 -5.34
N GLY A 130 11.89 9.78 -6.23
CA GLY A 130 10.90 10.83 -6.50
C GLY A 130 9.47 10.30 -6.52
N THR A 131 8.51 11.21 -6.75
CA THR A 131 7.10 10.89 -6.98
C THR A 131 6.67 11.45 -8.34
N PHE A 132 6.11 10.60 -9.18
CA PHE A 132 5.70 10.95 -10.55
C PHE A 132 4.18 11.10 -10.61
N PHE A 133 3.69 12.29 -10.93
CA PHE A 133 2.27 12.59 -11.11
C PHE A 133 1.92 12.41 -12.59
N VAL A 134 1.29 11.27 -12.89
CA VAL A 134 1.15 10.74 -14.24
C VAL A 134 -0.17 11.12 -14.90
N LEU A 135 -0.10 11.43 -16.19
CA LEU A 135 -1.27 11.60 -17.05
C LEU A 135 -1.73 10.28 -17.65
N GLY A 136 -3.01 9.94 -17.50
CA GLY A 136 -3.57 8.74 -18.11
C GLY A 136 -3.47 8.72 -19.64
N SER A 137 -3.62 9.88 -20.29
CA SER A 137 -3.46 10.02 -21.75
C SER A 137 -2.04 9.75 -22.23
N SER A 138 -1.04 9.95 -21.36
CA SER A 138 0.36 9.63 -21.63
C SER A 138 0.57 8.12 -21.77
N ILE A 139 -0.10 7.32 -20.95
CA ILE A 139 0.18 5.87 -20.84
C ILE A 139 -0.86 4.97 -21.53
N GLU A 140 -2.05 5.46 -21.89
CA GLU A 140 -3.14 4.62 -22.43
C GLU A 140 -2.74 3.82 -23.69
N LYS A 141 -1.97 4.41 -24.60
CA LYS A 141 -1.71 3.86 -25.95
C LYS A 141 -0.26 3.94 -26.39
N ASP A 142 0.66 4.12 -25.45
CA ASP A 142 2.09 4.24 -25.74
C ASP A 142 2.86 3.21 -24.90
N SER A 143 3.26 2.11 -25.55
CA SER A 143 3.98 1.02 -24.87
C SER A 143 5.30 1.47 -24.25
N LYS A 144 5.97 2.48 -24.81
CA LYS A 144 7.23 2.97 -24.25
C LYS A 144 6.99 3.74 -22.95
N ARG A 145 5.95 4.56 -22.90
CA ARG A 145 5.55 5.25 -21.67
C ARG A 145 5.03 4.29 -20.60
N GLN A 146 4.37 3.19 -21.01
CA GLN A 146 4.01 2.11 -20.08
C GLN A 146 5.24 1.38 -19.50
N GLU A 147 6.30 1.20 -20.28
CA GLU A 147 7.59 0.68 -19.76
C GLU A 147 8.20 1.63 -18.73
N TYR A 148 8.21 2.94 -19.00
CA TYR A 148 8.70 3.94 -18.06
C TYR A 148 7.91 3.93 -16.75
N LEU A 149 6.57 3.85 -16.82
CA LEU A 149 5.72 3.74 -15.63
C LEU A 149 6.09 2.52 -14.76
N LYS A 150 6.39 1.38 -15.38
CA LYS A 150 6.85 0.18 -14.64
C LYS A 150 8.22 0.40 -14.00
N GLU A 151 9.14 1.03 -14.73
CA GLU A 151 10.50 1.29 -14.25
C GLU A 151 10.52 2.33 -13.13
N GLU A 152 9.66 3.34 -13.17
CA GLU A 152 9.46 4.30 -12.06
C GLU A 152 9.19 3.56 -10.75
N LEU A 153 8.17 2.68 -10.75
CA LEU A 153 7.77 1.93 -9.56
C LEU A 153 8.85 0.94 -9.12
N LYS A 154 9.39 0.16 -10.06
CA LYS A 154 10.42 -0.86 -9.78
C LYS A 154 11.71 -0.23 -9.24
N SER A 155 12.03 1.01 -9.63
CA SER A 155 13.18 1.76 -9.13
C SER A 155 12.95 2.42 -7.76
N GLY A 156 11.85 2.09 -7.08
CA GLY A 156 11.53 2.60 -5.74
C GLY A 156 10.90 4.00 -5.72
N ASN A 157 10.45 4.52 -6.86
CA ASN A 157 9.71 5.77 -6.88
C ASN A 157 8.23 5.53 -6.56
N ALA A 158 7.52 6.58 -6.15
CA ALA A 158 6.06 6.54 -6.03
C ALA A 158 5.40 7.05 -7.31
N ILE A 159 4.23 6.50 -7.61
CA ILE A 159 3.39 6.97 -8.72
C ILE A 159 2.14 7.64 -8.15
N ALA A 160 1.74 8.77 -8.71
CA ALA A 160 0.60 9.57 -8.31
C ALA A 160 -0.23 9.98 -9.53
N ASN A 161 -1.47 10.41 -9.31
CA ASN A 161 -2.41 10.72 -10.40
C ASN A 161 -2.39 12.23 -10.73
N HIS A 162 -2.37 12.58 -12.02
CA HIS A 162 -2.42 13.96 -12.50
C HIS A 162 -3.57 14.24 -13.47
N SER A 163 -4.71 13.56 -13.33
CA SER A 163 -5.82 13.50 -14.31
C SER A 163 -5.49 12.65 -15.54
N TYR A 164 -6.43 12.60 -16.49
CA TYR A 164 -6.26 11.86 -17.73
C TYR A 164 -5.68 12.76 -18.81
N SER A 165 -6.30 13.91 -19.07
CA SER A 165 -5.98 14.73 -20.25
C SER A 165 -5.28 16.04 -19.95
N HIS A 166 -5.28 16.50 -18.70
CA HIS A 166 -4.83 17.85 -18.32
C HIS A 166 -5.59 18.96 -19.09
N ASP A 167 -6.79 18.69 -19.63
CA ASP A 167 -7.58 19.66 -20.39
C ASP A 167 -8.41 20.55 -19.46
N PHE A 168 -7.96 21.79 -19.23
CA PHE A 168 -8.68 22.76 -18.42
C PHE A 168 -10.11 23.06 -18.90
N LYS A 169 -10.44 22.87 -20.19
CA LYS A 169 -11.82 23.05 -20.66
C LYS A 169 -12.75 21.94 -20.18
N LYS A 170 -12.22 20.75 -19.90
CA LYS A 170 -12.96 19.62 -19.33
C LYS A 170 -13.00 19.67 -17.80
N LEU A 171 -11.85 19.97 -17.19
CA LEU A 171 -11.71 19.99 -15.73
C LEU A 171 -12.34 21.23 -15.10
N TYR A 172 -12.20 22.39 -15.78
CA TYR A 172 -12.60 23.70 -15.27
C TYR A 172 -13.40 24.53 -16.32
N PRO A 173 -14.49 23.99 -16.90
CA PRO A 173 -15.28 24.73 -17.89
C PRO A 173 -15.75 26.08 -17.33
N GLY A 174 -15.50 27.17 -18.05
CA GLY A 174 -15.82 28.52 -17.56
C GLY A 174 -15.02 28.93 -16.31
N ASN A 175 -13.84 28.36 -16.11
CA ASN A 175 -12.99 28.52 -14.92
C ASN A 175 -13.62 28.04 -13.61
N LYS A 176 -14.55 27.09 -13.67
CA LYS A 176 -15.16 26.45 -12.50
C LYS A 176 -14.94 24.93 -12.56
N LEU A 177 -14.50 24.36 -11.45
CA LEU A 177 -14.33 22.92 -11.27
C LEU A 177 -15.62 22.16 -11.56
N LYS A 178 -15.52 21.21 -12.48
CA LYS A 178 -16.58 20.25 -12.78
C LYS A 178 -16.22 18.90 -12.15
N ILE A 179 -16.77 18.63 -10.97
CA ILE A 179 -16.41 17.49 -10.11
C ILE A 179 -16.51 16.16 -10.86
N ASP A 180 -17.66 15.86 -11.49
CA ASP A 180 -17.85 14.59 -12.22
C ASP A 180 -16.79 14.38 -13.31
N SER A 181 -16.52 15.43 -14.10
CA SER A 181 -15.51 15.39 -15.16
C SER A 181 -14.11 15.15 -14.60
N PHE A 182 -13.80 15.79 -13.46
CA PHE A 182 -12.52 15.60 -12.79
C PHE A 182 -12.37 14.17 -12.24
N MET A 183 -13.42 13.65 -11.60
CA MET A 183 -13.43 12.30 -11.03
C MET A 183 -13.41 11.22 -12.12
N ASP A 184 -14.08 11.44 -13.25
CA ASP A 184 -14.00 10.57 -14.43
C ASP A 184 -12.56 10.47 -14.94
N GLU A 185 -11.86 11.60 -15.05
CA GLU A 185 -10.44 11.61 -15.45
C GLU A 185 -9.53 10.96 -14.42
N PHE A 186 -9.74 11.21 -13.12
CA PHE A 186 -9.00 10.58 -12.05
C PHE A 186 -9.15 9.04 -12.08
N ASN A 187 -10.40 8.55 -12.10
CA ASN A 187 -10.72 7.13 -12.08
C ASN A 187 -10.20 6.44 -13.33
N LYS A 188 -10.37 7.05 -14.50
CA LYS A 188 -9.86 6.51 -15.76
C LYS A 188 -8.33 6.36 -15.72
N THR A 189 -7.60 7.36 -15.22
CA THR A 189 -6.14 7.26 -15.07
C THR A 189 -5.74 6.16 -14.10
N ASN A 190 -6.45 6.02 -12.97
CA ASN A 190 -6.21 4.93 -12.02
C ASN A 190 -6.43 3.55 -12.63
N ASP A 191 -7.51 3.35 -13.38
CA ASP A 191 -7.81 2.08 -14.05
C ASP A 191 -6.72 1.71 -15.07
N ILE A 192 -6.23 2.69 -15.83
CA ILE A 192 -5.12 2.48 -16.77
C ILE A 192 -3.84 2.11 -16.01
N MET A 193 -3.45 2.87 -14.99
CA MET A 193 -2.27 2.55 -14.18
C MET A 193 -2.35 1.15 -13.57
N LYS A 194 -3.51 0.78 -13.01
CA LYS A 194 -3.78 -0.55 -12.45
C LYS A 194 -3.67 -1.67 -13.50
N SER A 195 -4.15 -1.41 -14.72
CA SER A 195 -4.05 -2.38 -15.82
C SER A 195 -2.59 -2.65 -16.25
N ILE A 196 -1.71 -1.66 -16.08
CA ILE A 196 -0.29 -1.74 -16.47
C ILE A 196 0.58 -2.28 -15.32
N LEU A 197 0.30 -1.86 -14.09
CA LEU A 197 1.12 -2.12 -12.89
C LEU A 197 0.65 -3.32 -12.06
N GLY A 198 -0.57 -3.81 -12.30
CA GLY A 198 -1.13 -5.00 -11.66
C GLY A 198 -2.29 -4.70 -10.71
N GLY A 199 -3.07 -5.74 -10.40
CA GLY A 199 -4.33 -5.62 -9.64
C GLY A 199 -4.18 -5.14 -8.19
N GLU A 200 -2.97 -5.22 -7.64
CA GLU A 200 -2.63 -4.71 -6.31
C GLU A 200 -2.38 -3.20 -6.29
N PHE A 201 -2.06 -2.60 -7.45
CA PHE A 201 -1.82 -1.17 -7.54
C PHE A 201 -3.12 -0.39 -7.37
N ASP A 202 -3.10 0.61 -6.48
CA ASP A 202 -4.16 1.60 -6.32
C ASP A 202 -3.54 2.93 -5.91
N CYS A 203 -3.99 4.02 -6.52
CA CYS A 203 -3.45 5.35 -6.27
C CYS A 203 -4.51 6.26 -5.65
N LYS A 204 -4.18 6.83 -4.50
CA LYS A 204 -5.02 7.78 -3.76
C LYS A 204 -4.33 9.12 -3.57
N VAL A 205 -3.22 9.34 -4.26
CA VAL A 205 -2.48 10.60 -4.27
C VAL A 205 -2.78 11.32 -5.58
N LEU A 206 -3.32 12.52 -5.46
CA LEU A 206 -3.68 13.39 -6.57
C LEU A 206 -2.81 14.64 -6.52
N ARG A 207 -2.44 15.17 -7.67
CA ARG A 207 -2.17 16.60 -7.82
C ARG A 207 -3.08 17.13 -8.91
N MET A 208 -3.88 18.14 -8.60
CA MET A 208 -4.76 18.73 -9.61
C MET A 208 -3.94 19.43 -10.70
N PRO A 209 -4.28 19.26 -11.99
CA PRO A 209 -3.81 20.13 -13.06
C PRO A 209 -4.00 21.61 -12.70
N GLY A 210 -2.90 22.36 -12.63
CA GLY A 210 -2.89 23.76 -12.21
C GLY A 210 -2.96 24.02 -10.70
N GLY A 211 -2.99 22.98 -9.86
CA GLY A 211 -2.94 23.06 -8.40
C GLY A 211 -4.27 23.43 -7.72
N TYR A 212 -4.51 22.85 -6.55
CA TYR A 212 -5.69 23.15 -5.72
C TYR A 212 -5.67 24.61 -5.24
N GLY A 213 -4.49 25.13 -4.91
CA GLY A 213 -4.28 26.53 -4.54
C GLY A 213 -4.84 27.53 -5.56
N THR A 214 -4.81 27.21 -6.86
CA THR A 214 -5.39 28.04 -7.92
C THR A 214 -6.91 28.11 -7.82
N ARG A 215 -7.57 26.98 -7.50
CA ARG A 215 -9.03 26.95 -7.29
C ARG A 215 -9.43 27.74 -6.04
N LYS A 216 -8.64 27.65 -4.96
CA LYS A 216 -8.79 28.50 -3.77
C LYS A 216 -8.68 29.99 -4.11
N TYR A 217 -7.68 30.37 -4.90
CA TYR A 217 -7.48 31.76 -5.33
C TYR A 217 -8.69 32.31 -6.10
N TYR A 218 -9.25 31.51 -7.00
CA TYR A 218 -10.48 31.88 -7.74
C TYR A 218 -11.76 31.76 -6.92
N LYS A 219 -11.69 31.36 -5.64
CA LYS A 219 -12.85 31.13 -4.75
C LYS A 219 -13.89 30.22 -5.41
N ASP A 220 -13.41 29.13 -6.02
CA ASP A 220 -14.27 28.20 -6.73
C ASP A 220 -15.35 27.63 -5.78
N PRO A 221 -16.65 27.86 -6.06
CA PRO A 221 -17.71 27.48 -5.13
C PRO A 221 -17.90 25.95 -5.03
N SER A 222 -17.30 25.17 -5.93
CA SER A 222 -17.37 23.71 -5.92
C SER A 222 -16.34 23.06 -4.98
N LEU A 223 -15.46 23.83 -4.34
CA LEU A 223 -14.39 23.26 -3.51
C LEU A 223 -14.88 22.44 -2.33
N LYS A 224 -15.93 22.87 -1.64
CA LYS A 224 -16.43 22.11 -0.49
C LYS A 224 -16.94 20.72 -0.92
N GLU A 225 -17.77 20.68 -1.95
CA GLU A 225 -18.31 19.43 -2.50
C GLU A 225 -17.20 18.55 -3.07
N PHE A 226 -16.18 19.15 -3.68
CA PHE A 226 -15.01 18.43 -4.17
C PHE A 226 -14.18 17.84 -3.03
N ASP A 227 -13.94 18.59 -1.94
CA ASP A 227 -13.23 18.11 -0.75
C ASP A 227 -13.97 16.93 -0.11
N ASP A 228 -15.30 17.04 0.03
CA ASP A 228 -16.16 15.95 0.52
C ASP A 228 -16.01 14.70 -0.38
N THR A 229 -16.05 14.89 -1.71
CA THR A 229 -15.88 13.80 -2.70
C THR A 229 -14.50 13.14 -2.59
N LEU A 230 -13.42 13.92 -2.48
CA LEU A 230 -12.07 13.39 -2.31
C LEU A 230 -11.96 12.59 -1.01
N GLN A 231 -12.50 13.13 0.09
CA GLN A 231 -12.49 12.48 1.39
C GLN A 231 -13.22 11.13 1.37
N GLU A 232 -14.43 11.08 0.79
CA GLU A 232 -15.22 9.84 0.67
C GLU A 232 -14.49 8.74 -0.12
N ASN A 233 -13.69 9.14 -1.12
CA ASN A 233 -12.90 8.24 -1.94
C ASN A 233 -11.49 7.95 -1.38
N GLY A 234 -11.15 8.56 -0.23
CA GLY A 234 -9.84 8.47 0.41
C GLY A 234 -8.70 9.10 -0.40
N ILE A 235 -9.01 10.03 -1.30
CA ILE A 235 -8.06 10.70 -2.18
C ILE A 235 -7.49 11.93 -1.48
N ILE A 236 -6.18 12.11 -1.57
CA ILE A 236 -5.46 13.26 -1.02
C ILE A 236 -4.85 14.06 -2.16
N ASN A 237 -5.25 15.33 -2.30
CA ASN A 237 -4.56 16.27 -3.16
C ASN A 237 -3.28 16.80 -2.50
N VAL A 238 -2.14 16.75 -3.19
CA VAL A 238 -0.87 17.31 -2.75
C VAL A 238 -0.41 18.37 -3.75
N ASP A 239 -0.41 19.63 -3.32
CA ASP A 239 0.20 20.74 -4.08
C ASP A 239 1.73 20.74 -3.87
N TRP A 240 2.36 21.91 -3.89
CA TRP A 240 3.80 22.09 -3.72
C TRP A 240 4.08 23.36 -2.92
N ASN A 241 5.28 23.45 -2.35
CA ASN A 241 5.74 24.65 -1.64
C ASN A 241 7.13 25.12 -2.12
N ALA A 242 7.73 24.49 -3.12
CA ALA A 242 8.94 24.96 -3.79
C ALA A 242 8.82 24.75 -5.31
N LEU A 243 9.60 25.53 -6.06
CA LEU A 243 9.54 25.59 -7.53
C LEU A 243 10.97 25.60 -8.09
N ASP A 244 11.21 24.84 -9.16
CA ASP A 244 12.41 24.99 -9.99
C ASP A 244 12.27 26.11 -11.04
N GLY A 245 11.03 26.51 -11.33
CA GLY A 245 10.69 27.60 -12.25
C GLY A 245 10.38 27.14 -13.67
N ASP A 246 10.34 25.84 -13.95
CA ASP A 246 10.15 25.31 -15.31
C ASP A 246 8.75 25.59 -15.90
N ALA A 247 7.78 26.03 -15.09
CA ALA A 247 6.41 26.36 -15.49
C ALA A 247 6.04 27.85 -15.32
N GLU A 248 6.98 28.72 -14.94
CA GLU A 248 6.71 30.13 -14.62
C GLU A 248 6.66 31.04 -15.86
N GLY A 249 6.76 30.49 -17.07
CA GLY A 249 6.73 31.22 -18.34
C GLY A 249 8.01 32.01 -18.68
N LYS A 250 8.90 32.24 -17.71
CA LYS A 250 10.25 32.78 -17.97
C LYS A 250 11.20 31.65 -18.38
N PRO A 251 12.01 31.81 -19.46
CA PRO A 251 12.97 30.80 -19.89
C PRO A 251 14.26 30.86 -19.05
N TYR A 252 14.19 30.48 -17.78
CA TYR A 252 15.32 30.49 -16.85
C TYR A 252 16.55 29.71 -17.37
N SER A 253 17.76 30.18 -17.07
CA SER A 253 18.97 29.34 -17.15
C SER A 253 18.96 28.31 -16.02
N THR A 254 19.80 27.27 -16.12
CA THR A 254 19.95 26.27 -15.05
C THR A 254 20.43 26.89 -13.72
N GLU A 255 21.31 27.89 -13.77
CA GLU A 255 21.71 28.64 -12.58
C GLU A 255 20.54 29.42 -11.97
N GLU A 256 19.73 30.09 -12.80
CA GLU A 256 18.56 30.82 -12.30
C GLU A 256 17.51 29.88 -11.71
N MET A 257 17.30 28.69 -12.31
CA MET A 257 16.41 27.65 -11.76
C MET A 257 16.89 27.22 -10.37
N LEU A 258 18.18 26.90 -10.20
CA LEU A 258 18.72 26.52 -8.89
C LEU A 258 18.57 27.65 -7.85
N ASN A 259 18.75 28.92 -8.26
CA ASN A 259 18.50 30.06 -7.39
C ASN A 259 17.01 30.20 -7.03
N TYR A 260 16.11 29.88 -7.96
CA TYR A 260 14.67 29.87 -7.71
C TYR A 260 14.26 28.77 -6.74
N VAL A 261 14.82 27.57 -6.86
CA VAL A 261 14.67 26.47 -5.88
C VAL A 261 15.08 26.96 -4.50
N LYS A 262 16.30 27.48 -4.35
CA LYS A 262 16.82 28.00 -3.07
C LYS A 262 15.94 29.11 -2.49
N LYS A 263 15.46 30.03 -3.34
CA LYS A 263 14.59 31.14 -2.93
C LYS A 263 13.25 30.63 -2.41
N THR A 264 12.61 29.73 -3.15
CA THR A 264 11.25 29.26 -2.84
C THR A 264 11.24 28.25 -1.69
N SER A 265 12.31 27.49 -1.48
CA SER A 265 12.45 26.57 -0.35
C SER A 265 13.09 27.17 0.91
N LYS A 266 13.44 28.47 0.91
CA LYS A 266 14.18 29.10 2.01
C LYS A 266 13.42 29.00 3.33
N GLY A 267 14.09 28.50 4.38
CA GLY A 267 13.55 28.41 5.74
C GLY A 267 12.55 27.29 5.97
N LYS A 268 12.27 26.46 4.96
CA LYS A 268 11.38 25.30 5.08
C LYS A 268 12.16 24.10 5.59
N ASN A 269 11.52 23.27 6.40
CA ASN A 269 12.05 21.96 6.78
C ASN A 269 11.46 20.85 5.91
N HIS A 270 10.26 21.06 5.38
CA HIS A 270 9.56 20.10 4.53
C HIS A 270 9.34 20.74 3.17
N VAL A 271 9.94 20.18 2.14
CA VAL A 271 9.96 20.75 0.80
C VAL A 271 9.29 19.77 -0.16
N VAL A 272 8.20 20.20 -0.79
CA VAL A 272 7.58 19.51 -1.93
C VAL A 272 7.86 20.38 -3.15
N ILE A 273 8.80 19.95 -3.97
CA ILE A 273 9.25 20.72 -5.14
C ILE A 273 8.46 20.29 -6.38
N LEU A 274 7.82 21.25 -7.04
CA LEU A 274 7.20 21.05 -8.36
C LEU A 274 8.27 21.16 -9.45
N MET A 275 8.30 20.14 -10.31
CA MET A 275 9.05 20.02 -11.55
C MET A 275 8.18 19.25 -12.55
N HIS A 276 8.56 19.22 -13.82
CA HIS A 276 7.79 18.51 -14.85
C HIS A 276 8.64 17.50 -15.63
N ASP A 277 8.12 16.29 -15.78
CA ASP A 277 8.58 15.28 -16.73
C ASP A 277 7.73 15.38 -18.01
N ALA A 278 7.94 16.46 -18.77
CA ALA A 278 7.18 16.73 -19.97
C ALA A 278 8.07 17.12 -21.16
N ALA A 279 7.50 17.09 -22.36
CA ALA A 279 8.15 17.64 -23.54
C ALA A 279 8.43 19.15 -23.36
N GLY A 280 9.64 19.60 -23.74
CA GLY A 280 10.03 21.00 -23.58
C GLY A 280 10.55 21.36 -22.19
N LYS A 281 10.75 20.36 -21.31
CA LYS A 281 11.27 20.52 -19.94
C LYS A 281 12.69 19.97 -19.79
N GLU A 282 13.48 19.97 -20.86
CA GLU A 282 14.82 19.38 -20.88
C GLU A 282 15.78 20.06 -19.88
N LYS A 283 15.57 21.34 -19.58
CA LYS A 283 16.35 22.06 -18.56
C LYS A 283 16.12 21.52 -17.16
N THR A 284 14.92 21.04 -16.85
CA THR A 284 14.61 20.36 -15.58
C THR A 284 15.51 19.14 -15.42
N VAL A 285 15.69 18.35 -16.49
CA VAL A 285 16.63 17.22 -16.51
C VAL A 285 18.07 17.68 -16.31
N GLU A 286 18.48 18.78 -16.97
CA GLU A 286 19.83 19.33 -16.87
C GLU A 286 20.18 19.80 -15.44
N ILE A 287 19.22 20.44 -14.73
CA ILE A 287 19.46 21.02 -13.41
C ILE A 287 19.23 20.07 -12.23
N LEU A 288 18.52 18.95 -12.46
CA LEU A 288 18.14 17.99 -11.43
C LEU A 288 19.33 17.49 -10.58
N PRO A 289 20.51 17.17 -11.15
CA PRO A 289 21.67 16.75 -10.36
C PRO A 289 22.10 17.79 -9.32
N GLN A 290 22.14 19.10 -9.67
CA GLN A 290 22.53 20.14 -8.71
C GLN A 290 21.43 20.41 -7.68
N ILE A 291 20.15 20.27 -8.03
CA ILE A 291 19.04 20.35 -7.06
C ILE A 291 19.18 19.25 -6.00
N ILE A 292 19.46 18.02 -6.42
CA ILE A 292 19.68 16.89 -5.51
C ILE A 292 20.90 17.15 -4.61
N ASP A 293 22.02 17.58 -5.18
CA ASP A 293 23.23 17.87 -4.41
C ASP A 293 23.02 19.00 -3.40
N TYR A 294 22.28 20.05 -3.78
CA TYR A 294 21.91 21.12 -2.87
C TYR A 294 21.14 20.60 -1.65
N TYR A 295 20.06 19.83 -1.85
CA TYR A 295 19.27 19.32 -0.73
C TYR A 295 20.03 18.30 0.13
N LYS A 296 20.90 17.48 -0.47
CA LYS A 296 21.81 16.60 0.30
C LYS A 296 22.75 17.40 1.20
N ASN A 297 23.40 18.43 0.66
CA ASN A 297 24.33 19.27 1.41
C ASN A 297 23.63 20.05 2.54
N GLU A 298 22.36 20.40 2.34
CA GLU A 298 21.51 21.00 3.37
C GLU A 298 20.95 19.99 4.39
N GLY A 299 21.27 18.69 4.27
CA GLY A 299 20.88 17.65 5.22
C GLY A 299 19.43 17.17 5.09
N TYR A 300 18.78 17.37 3.94
CA TYR A 300 17.45 16.84 3.69
C TYR A 300 17.49 15.34 3.40
N LYS A 301 16.47 14.62 3.88
CA LYS A 301 16.19 13.24 3.49
C LYS A 301 15.20 13.23 2.32
N PHE A 302 15.53 12.49 1.28
CA PHE A 302 14.66 12.30 0.13
C PHE A 302 13.55 11.30 0.47
N LYS A 303 12.31 11.67 0.18
CA LYS A 303 11.11 10.91 0.53
C LYS A 303 10.18 10.82 -0.68
N VAL A 304 9.35 9.78 -0.69
CA VAL A 304 8.28 9.60 -1.69
C VAL A 304 6.92 9.67 -1.03
N ILE A 305 5.88 9.96 -1.81
CA ILE A 305 4.53 10.19 -1.31
C ILE A 305 3.71 8.91 -1.49
N LYS A 306 3.26 8.30 -0.39
CA LYS A 306 2.40 7.12 -0.45
C LYS A 306 0.93 7.44 -0.14
N ASN A 307 0.04 6.55 -0.55
CA ASN A 307 -1.35 6.54 -0.07
C ASN A 307 -1.37 6.65 1.47
N THR A 308 -2.33 7.38 2.01
CA THR A 308 -2.50 7.45 3.47
C THR A 308 -3.00 6.11 3.99
N SER A 309 -2.32 5.57 4.99
CA SER A 309 -2.74 4.31 5.62
C SER A 309 -4.10 4.55 6.27
N LYS A 310 -5.07 3.64 6.06
CA LYS A 310 -6.30 3.69 6.87
C LYS A 310 -5.87 3.47 8.31
N GLU A 311 -6.19 4.41 9.22
CA GLU A 311 -6.03 4.17 10.64
C GLU A 311 -6.74 2.86 10.97
N GLU A 312 -5.98 1.84 11.37
CA GLU A 312 -6.56 0.70 12.05
C GLU A 312 -7.18 1.25 13.33
N ASN A 313 -8.49 1.45 13.32
CA ASN A 313 -9.25 1.80 14.52
C ASN A 313 -8.97 0.71 15.57
N ASN A 314 -8.01 0.97 16.46
CA ASN A 314 -7.77 0.21 17.67
C ASN A 314 -8.95 0.42 18.62
N SER A 315 -10.07 -0.19 18.27
CA SER A 315 -11.29 -0.30 19.07
C SER A 315 -11.17 -1.42 20.12
N ASN A 316 -9.98 -1.57 20.72
CA ASN A 316 -9.68 -2.55 21.77
C ASN A 316 -8.98 -1.92 23.00
N GLN A 317 -9.30 -0.65 23.31
CA GLN A 317 -9.00 -0.04 24.61
C GLN A 317 -10.22 0.70 25.16
N SER A 318 -11.34 -0.01 25.37
CA SER A 318 -12.44 0.52 26.19
C SER A 318 -13.27 -0.55 26.92
N GLU A 319 -12.66 -1.68 27.33
CA GLU A 319 -13.36 -2.66 28.20
C GLU A 319 -12.66 -2.99 29.53
N ASN A 320 -11.46 -2.50 29.82
CA ASN A 320 -10.75 -2.81 31.07
C ASN A 320 -10.74 -1.69 32.12
N ASN A 321 -11.83 -0.92 32.25
CA ASN A 321 -12.03 -0.02 33.40
C ASN A 321 -13.51 0.03 33.82
N LYS A 322 -14.07 -1.14 34.11
CA LYS A 322 -15.24 -1.28 34.99
C LYS A 322 -14.94 -2.40 35.98
N ASP A 323 -14.09 -2.09 36.94
CA ASP A 323 -14.06 -2.74 38.26
C ASP A 323 -13.13 -1.91 39.15
N LYS A 324 -13.69 -0.84 39.73
CA LYS A 324 -13.28 -0.20 40.98
C LYS A 324 -14.36 0.75 41.45
#